data_AF-A0A3S0D8Q1-F1
#
_entry.id   AF-A0A3S0D8Q1-F1
#
_cell.length_a   1.000
_cell.length_b   1.000
_cell.length_c   1.000
_cell.angle_alpha   90.00
_cell.angle_beta   90.00
_cell.angle_gamma   90.00
#
_symmetry.space_group_name_H-M   'P 1'
#
loop_
_entity.id
_entity.type
_entity.pdbx_description
1 polymer ?
#
loop_
_entity_poly.entity_id
_entity_poly.type
_entity_poly.pdbx_seq_one_letter_code
_entity_poly.pdbx_strand_id
1 'polypeptide(L)'
;MWDKKKGGSGSGKDAPKPRDPKETRKFLDNHPARQSGMPRNVDRVGFETGGAVGDISADEREAALSRQILVYHESQNAETGNDWMYKLKEDSMQYLAEKRGIDLQQIYRESIYKKGIETLIDKIYGLLQRYQFEFNQVAAGTELHVSGTISGDVTEVTRANKLREAQETKTYFRARLSTRTHSLVLRGKDDAIEFYLLPVNKVMALSKSEVDYKPLARIQVKISELGMMWRMSDANPSVDSLDELCMWLFSSLIQATKSAAVQDDSSATG
;
A
#
# COMPACT_ATOMS: atom_id res chain seq x y z
N MET A 1 -1.58 65.91 34.66
CA MET A 1 -0.52 66.01 33.63
C MET A 1 -0.11 64.59 33.30
N TRP A 2 -0.27 63.96 32.14
CA TRP A 2 -0.57 64.24 30.73
C TRP A 2 -1.33 63.00 30.21
N ASP A 3 -1.84 62.87 28.99
CA ASP A 3 -2.65 63.71 28.11
C ASP A 3 -3.32 62.71 27.12
N LYS A 4 -4.51 63.02 26.62
CA LYS A 4 -5.27 62.19 25.67
C LYS A 4 -4.55 62.14 24.32
N LYS A 5 -4.48 60.99 23.66
CA LYS A 5 -4.31 60.93 22.21
C LYS A 5 -5.42 60.12 21.53
N LYS A 6 -6.30 60.87 20.87
CA LYS A 6 -7.19 60.42 19.78
C LYS A 6 -6.37 60.27 18.49
N GLY A 7 -6.83 59.40 17.60
CA GLY A 7 -6.48 59.38 16.18
C GLY A 7 -6.66 57.97 15.62
N GLY A 8 -7.33 57.71 14.51
CA GLY A 8 -7.99 58.57 13.54
C GLY A 8 -8.63 57.64 12.49
N SER A 9 -9.84 57.98 12.06
CA SER A 9 -10.56 57.32 10.97
C SER A 9 -9.92 57.67 9.63
N GLY A 10 -9.37 56.68 8.93
CA GLY A 10 -8.89 56.80 7.56
C GLY A 10 -9.84 56.13 6.59
N SER A 11 -10.73 56.92 5.99
CA SER A 11 -11.54 56.55 4.84
C SER A 11 -10.68 56.63 3.57
N GLY A 12 -10.23 55.48 3.05
CA GLY A 12 -9.59 55.36 1.74
C GLY A 12 -10.56 54.75 0.74
N LYS A 13 -11.28 55.60 0.01
CA LYS A 13 -11.93 55.25 -1.26
C LYS A 13 -10.81 55.13 -2.30
N ASP A 14 -10.67 53.98 -2.94
CA ASP A 14 -10.20 53.85 -4.33
C ASP A 14 -10.42 52.41 -4.81
N ALA A 15 -11.61 52.17 -5.36
CA ALA A 15 -11.93 50.95 -6.09
C ALA A 15 -11.29 51.04 -7.50
N PRO A 16 -10.57 50.00 -7.97
CA PRO A 16 -10.00 50.00 -9.31
C PRO A 16 -11.12 49.90 -10.37
N LYS A 17 -11.07 50.80 -11.36
CA LYS A 17 -11.97 50.81 -12.53
C LYS A 17 -11.95 49.46 -13.27
N PRO A 18 -13.10 49.00 -13.81
CA PRO A 18 -13.16 47.82 -14.65
C PRO A 18 -12.39 48.04 -15.96
N ARG A 19 -11.54 47.07 -16.33
CA ARG A 19 -10.77 47.05 -17.58
C ARG A 19 -11.68 46.69 -18.76
N ASP A 20 -11.48 47.43 -19.86
CA ASP A 20 -12.14 47.25 -21.15
C ASP A 20 -11.96 45.83 -21.72
N PRO A 21 -13.04 45.15 -22.18
CA PRO A 21 -12.98 43.78 -22.70
C PRO A 21 -12.50 43.67 -24.16
N LYS A 22 -11.92 44.73 -24.75
CA LYS A 22 -11.53 44.76 -26.18
C LYS A 22 -10.03 44.82 -26.46
N GLU A 23 -9.16 44.84 -25.46
CA GLU A 23 -7.72 44.68 -25.67
C GLU A 23 -7.33 43.19 -25.72
N THR A 24 -7.58 42.64 -26.90
CA THR A 24 -7.09 41.38 -27.42
C THR A 24 -5.55 41.34 -27.39
N ARG A 25 -4.99 40.66 -26.38
CA ARG A 25 -3.59 40.23 -26.40
C ARG A 25 -3.40 39.12 -27.45
N LYS A 26 -2.88 39.52 -28.60
CA LYS A 26 -2.50 38.72 -29.77
C LYS A 26 -1.34 37.71 -29.55
N PHE A 27 -1.28 37.02 -28.41
CA PHE A 27 -0.12 36.16 -28.08
C PHE A 27 -0.44 34.71 -27.67
N LEU A 28 -1.67 34.24 -27.84
CA LEU A 28 -2.06 32.87 -27.46
C LEU A 28 -2.85 32.14 -28.56
N ASP A 29 -2.44 32.29 -29.82
CA ASP A 29 -3.05 31.52 -30.92
C ASP A 29 -2.01 30.96 -31.92
N ASN A 30 -0.83 30.58 -31.41
CA ASN A 30 0.09 29.68 -32.11
C ASN A 30 0.09 28.32 -31.40
N HIS A 31 -1.04 27.61 -31.49
CA HIS A 31 -1.13 26.21 -31.10
C HIS A 31 -0.81 25.34 -32.34
N PRO A 32 0.17 24.41 -32.29
CA PRO A 32 0.57 23.59 -33.45
C PRO A 32 -0.51 22.60 -33.93
N ALA A 33 -1.71 22.60 -33.33
CA ALA A 33 -2.81 21.71 -33.67
C ALA A 33 -3.80 22.28 -34.71
N ARG A 34 -3.63 23.54 -35.16
CA ARG A 34 -4.54 24.20 -36.12
C ARG A 34 -3.97 24.42 -37.52
N GLN A 35 -2.82 23.86 -37.86
CA GLN A 35 -2.35 23.81 -39.25
C GLN A 35 -3.09 22.70 -40.03
N SER A 36 -4.30 23.02 -40.49
CA SER A 36 -4.97 22.28 -41.56
C SER A 36 -4.40 22.78 -42.89
N GLY A 37 -3.65 21.93 -43.60
CA GLY A 37 -3.27 22.19 -45.00
C GLY A 37 -1.82 21.96 -45.40
N MET A 38 -1.15 20.90 -44.92
CA MET A 38 0.08 20.41 -45.56
C MET A 38 -0.19 19.05 -46.20
N PRO A 39 0.24 18.81 -47.46
CA PRO A 39 -0.01 17.55 -48.16
C PRO A 39 0.71 16.39 -47.47
N ARG A 40 -0.07 15.34 -47.19
CA ARG A 40 0.40 14.02 -46.77
C ARG A 40 1.14 13.38 -47.95
N ASN A 41 2.45 13.24 -47.81
CA ASN A 41 3.20 12.07 -48.27
C ASN A 41 4.64 12.21 -47.78
N VAL A 42 4.92 11.59 -46.63
CA VAL A 42 6.26 11.12 -46.30
C VAL A 42 6.09 9.63 -46.08
N ASP A 43 6.56 8.84 -47.06
CA ASP A 43 6.67 7.40 -46.97
C ASP A 43 7.46 7.04 -45.71
N ARG A 44 6.79 6.37 -44.78
CA ARG A 44 7.36 5.88 -43.52
C ARG A 44 7.53 4.36 -43.56
N VAL A 45 8.00 3.86 -44.70
CA VAL A 45 8.42 2.47 -44.87
C VAL A 45 9.89 2.41 -44.46
N GLY A 46 10.16 2.21 -43.17
CA GLY A 46 11.56 2.09 -42.73
C GLY A 46 11.85 2.01 -41.23
N PHE A 47 10.88 2.15 -40.34
CA PHE A 47 11.11 1.94 -38.90
C PHE A 47 10.01 1.08 -38.29
N GLU A 48 9.95 -0.16 -38.76
CA GLU A 48 9.44 -1.27 -37.96
C GLU A 48 10.63 -1.92 -37.22
N THR A 49 10.77 -1.57 -35.95
CA THR A 49 11.30 -2.51 -34.95
C THR A 49 10.38 -2.44 -33.75
N GLY A 50 9.66 -3.55 -33.54
CA GLY A 50 8.49 -3.65 -32.69
C GLY A 50 8.74 -3.54 -31.18
N GLY A 51 7.62 -3.42 -30.48
CA GLY A 51 7.55 -3.53 -29.03
C GLY A 51 6.48 -2.62 -28.47
N ALA A 52 5.32 -3.18 -28.15
CA ALA A 52 4.28 -2.52 -27.39
C ALA A 52 4.87 -1.95 -26.09
N VAL A 53 4.86 -0.63 -25.93
CA VAL A 53 5.30 0.05 -24.72
C VAL A 53 4.17 -0.06 -23.69
N GLY A 54 4.21 -1.13 -22.91
CA GLY A 54 3.60 -1.15 -21.59
C GLY A 54 4.28 -0.12 -20.69
N ASP A 55 3.56 0.37 -19.70
CA ASP A 55 3.91 1.45 -18.79
C ASP A 55 5.27 1.22 -18.12
N ILE A 56 6.33 1.79 -18.72
CA ILE A 56 7.71 1.70 -18.24
C ILE A 56 7.80 2.58 -16.99
N SER A 57 8.16 1.98 -15.85
CA SER A 57 8.33 2.73 -14.59
C SER A 57 9.38 3.85 -14.79
N ALA A 58 9.26 4.94 -14.04
CA ALA A 58 10.17 6.08 -14.16
C ALA A 58 11.65 5.65 -14.05
N ASP A 59 11.93 4.64 -13.23
CA ASP A 59 13.26 4.06 -13.03
C ASP A 59 13.78 3.30 -14.26
N GLU A 60 12.93 2.57 -14.98
CA GLU A 60 13.33 1.91 -16.24
C GLU A 60 13.59 2.93 -17.35
N ARG A 61 12.85 4.04 -17.36
CA ARG A 61 13.02 5.12 -18.34
C ARG A 61 14.36 5.83 -18.12
N GLU A 62 14.75 6.03 -16.87
CA GLU A 62 16.06 6.56 -16.48
C GLU A 62 17.20 5.58 -16.81
N ALA A 63 16.98 4.28 -16.59
CA ALA A 63 17.92 3.21 -16.97
C ALA A 63 18.06 3.02 -18.49
N ALA A 64 17.05 3.41 -19.28
CA ALA A 64 17.09 3.37 -20.74
C ALA A 64 17.79 4.61 -21.33
N LEU A 65 17.52 5.80 -20.78
CA LEU A 65 18.18 7.05 -21.16
C LEU A 65 19.69 7.01 -20.88
N SER A 66 20.09 6.50 -19.71
CA SER A 66 21.50 6.33 -19.36
C SER A 66 22.23 5.38 -20.33
N ARG A 67 21.60 4.28 -20.73
CA ARG A 67 22.13 3.37 -21.77
C ARG A 67 22.28 4.06 -23.13
N GLN A 68 21.31 4.87 -23.53
CA GLN A 68 21.36 5.58 -24.80
C GLN A 68 22.48 6.64 -24.83
N ILE A 69 22.69 7.37 -23.73
CA ILE A 69 23.78 8.36 -23.60
C ILE A 69 25.16 7.68 -23.74
N LEU A 70 25.33 6.50 -23.12
CA LEU A 70 26.57 5.72 -23.19
C LEU A 70 26.89 5.25 -24.61
N VAL A 71 25.89 4.82 -25.37
CA VAL A 71 26.07 4.36 -26.77
C VAL A 71 26.48 5.52 -27.69
N TYR A 72 25.94 6.71 -27.48
CA TYR A 72 26.33 7.88 -28.28
C TYR A 72 27.79 8.30 -28.06
N HIS A 73 28.32 8.13 -26.85
CA HIS A 73 29.71 8.47 -26.53
C HIS A 73 30.75 7.48 -27.06
N GLU A 74 30.36 6.25 -27.41
CA GLU A 74 31.25 5.23 -27.97
C GLU A 74 31.67 5.54 -29.43
N SER A 75 30.99 6.49 -30.08
CA SER A 75 31.24 6.88 -31.48
C SER A 75 32.28 7.99 -31.68
N GLN A 76 32.77 8.62 -30.60
CA GLN A 76 33.82 9.64 -30.68
C GLN A 76 35.14 9.12 -30.11
N ASN A 77 36.02 8.64 -31.00
CA ASN A 77 37.40 8.30 -30.69
C ASN A 77 38.16 9.56 -30.24
N ALA A 78 38.48 9.65 -28.94
CA ALA A 78 39.39 10.63 -28.38
C ALA A 78 40.56 9.89 -27.71
N GLU A 79 41.75 10.03 -28.30
CA GLU A 79 42.99 9.48 -27.76
C GLU A 79 43.40 10.25 -26.50
N THR A 80 43.91 9.48 -25.52
CA THR A 80 44.75 9.89 -24.38
C THR A 80 44.18 10.73 -23.23
N GLY A 81 42.91 11.15 -23.25
CA GLY A 81 42.23 11.81 -22.11
C GLY A 81 41.17 10.96 -21.39
N ASN A 82 40.96 9.70 -21.81
CA ASN A 82 39.75 8.92 -21.53
C ASN A 82 39.77 8.02 -20.29
N ASP A 83 40.86 7.96 -19.52
CA ASP A 83 41.00 6.96 -18.44
C ASP A 83 39.96 7.17 -17.32
N TRP A 84 39.68 8.42 -16.94
CA TRP A 84 38.65 8.72 -15.95
C TRP A 84 37.22 8.41 -16.44
N MET A 85 36.98 8.49 -17.76
CA MET A 85 35.67 8.25 -18.35
C MET A 85 35.40 6.75 -18.54
N TYR A 86 36.44 5.97 -18.85
CA TYR A 86 36.39 4.51 -18.77
C TYR A 86 36.15 4.04 -17.34
N LYS A 87 36.87 4.62 -16.36
CA LYS A 87 36.65 4.33 -14.94
C LYS A 87 35.23 4.68 -14.48
N LEU A 88 34.70 5.85 -14.87
CA LEU A 88 33.34 6.25 -14.55
C LEU A 88 32.28 5.31 -15.19
N LYS A 89 32.52 4.84 -16.43
CA LYS A 89 31.67 3.85 -17.09
C LYS A 89 31.68 2.52 -16.34
N GLU A 90 32.86 2.06 -15.95
CA GLU A 90 33.04 0.83 -15.17
C GLU A 90 32.35 0.94 -13.80
N ASP A 91 32.59 2.02 -13.05
CA ASP A 91 31.95 2.30 -11.76
C ASP A 91 30.42 2.37 -11.89
N SER A 92 29.90 3.00 -12.94
CA SER A 92 28.45 3.10 -13.19
C SER A 92 27.83 1.74 -13.54
N MET A 93 28.51 0.94 -14.35
CA MET A 93 28.07 -0.42 -14.69
C MET A 93 28.09 -1.33 -13.47
N GLN A 94 29.13 -1.23 -12.64
CA GLN A 94 29.24 -1.99 -11.39
C GLN A 94 28.15 -1.58 -10.40
N TYR A 95 27.88 -0.29 -10.24
CA TYR A 95 26.79 0.21 -9.40
C TYR A 95 25.42 -0.29 -9.86
N LEU A 96 25.15 -0.30 -11.17
CA LEU A 96 23.89 -0.83 -11.72
C LEU A 96 23.76 -2.34 -11.50
N ALA A 97 24.85 -3.09 -11.63
CA ALA A 97 24.87 -4.52 -11.34
C ALA A 97 24.63 -4.80 -9.84
N GLU A 98 25.26 -4.02 -8.97
CA GLU A 98 25.08 -4.11 -7.51
C GLU A 98 23.64 -3.76 -7.10
N LYS A 99 23.09 -2.66 -7.62
CA LYS A 99 21.68 -2.27 -7.46
C LYS A 99 20.72 -3.40 -7.83
N ARG A 100 20.89 -4.00 -9.02
CA ARG A 100 20.08 -5.15 -9.46
C ARG A 100 20.24 -6.36 -8.55
N GLY A 101 21.45 -6.62 -8.06
CA GLY A 101 21.74 -7.71 -7.12
C GLY A 101 21.00 -7.52 -5.79
N ILE A 102 21.01 -6.31 -5.24
CA ILE A 102 20.29 -5.95 -4.00
C ILE A 102 18.78 -6.11 -4.18
N ASP A 103 18.23 -5.60 -5.29
CA ASP A 103 16.79 -5.68 -5.58
C ASP A 103 16.33 -7.15 -5.70
N LEU A 104 17.10 -7.99 -6.40
CA LEU A 104 16.81 -9.43 -6.53
C LEU A 104 16.85 -10.15 -5.18
N GLN A 105 17.85 -9.86 -4.33
CA GLN A 105 17.93 -10.43 -2.99
C GLN A 105 16.74 -10.01 -2.12
N GLN A 106 16.31 -8.74 -2.23
CA GLN A 106 15.15 -8.24 -1.51
C GLN A 106 13.87 -8.94 -1.98
N ILE A 107 13.63 -9.05 -3.28
CA ILE A 107 12.46 -9.76 -3.85
C ILE A 107 12.44 -11.22 -3.39
N TYR A 108 13.60 -11.89 -3.40
CA TYR A 108 13.69 -13.28 -2.95
C TYR A 108 13.36 -13.39 -1.46
N ARG A 109 13.91 -12.50 -0.63
CA ARG A 109 13.60 -12.43 0.80
C ARG A 109 12.10 -12.21 1.02
N GLU A 110 11.50 -11.21 0.38
CA GLU A 110 10.06 -10.93 0.49
C GLU A 110 9.21 -12.14 0.09
N SER A 111 9.60 -12.87 -0.95
CA SER A 111 8.90 -14.09 -1.38
C SER A 111 8.95 -15.22 -0.34
N ILE A 112 10.07 -15.36 0.37
CA ILE A 112 10.23 -16.35 1.45
C ILE A 112 9.36 -15.95 2.65
N TYR A 113 9.41 -14.68 3.05
CA TYR A 113 8.58 -14.17 4.15
C TYR A 113 7.10 -14.33 3.85
N LYS A 114 6.66 -13.99 2.62
CA LYS A 114 5.28 -14.18 2.19
C LYS A 114 4.81 -15.63 2.36
N LYS A 115 5.58 -16.61 1.87
CA LYS A 115 5.26 -18.03 2.01
C LYS A 115 5.25 -18.51 3.46
N GLY A 116 6.18 -18.01 4.27
CA GLY A 116 6.22 -18.33 5.71
C GLY A 116 5.00 -17.80 6.45
N ILE A 117 4.59 -16.56 6.15
CA ILE A 117 3.40 -15.93 6.71
C ILE A 117 2.13 -16.67 6.31
N GLU A 118 1.99 -17.03 5.03
CA GLU A 118 0.88 -17.85 4.52
C GLU A 118 0.77 -19.17 5.29
N THR A 119 1.88 -19.92 5.38
CA THR A 119 1.94 -21.20 6.11
C THR A 119 1.55 -21.04 7.59
N LEU A 120 2.00 -19.96 8.23
CA LEU A 120 1.70 -19.71 9.64
C LEU A 120 0.23 -19.31 9.85
N ILE A 121 -0.34 -18.46 8.96
CA ILE A 121 -1.75 -18.09 9.01
C ILE A 121 -2.64 -19.31 8.76
N ASP A 122 -2.30 -20.18 7.81
CA ASP A 122 -3.03 -21.42 7.56
C ASP A 122 -3.07 -22.32 8.80
N LYS A 123 -1.93 -22.44 9.49
CA LYS A 123 -1.86 -23.21 10.74
C LYS A 123 -2.73 -22.60 11.85
N ILE A 124 -2.67 -21.28 12.05
CA ILE A 124 -3.51 -20.56 13.02
C ILE A 124 -4.99 -20.73 12.66
N TYR A 125 -5.34 -20.54 11.40
CA TYR A 125 -6.71 -20.65 10.92
C TYR A 125 -7.24 -22.07 11.08
N GLY A 126 -6.45 -23.11 10.80
CA GLY A 126 -6.84 -24.50 11.02
C GLY A 126 -7.15 -24.82 12.49
N LEU A 127 -6.40 -24.26 13.44
CA LEU A 127 -6.69 -24.41 14.87
C LEU A 127 -7.95 -23.66 15.28
N LEU A 128 -8.11 -22.42 14.80
CA LEU A 128 -9.33 -21.64 15.03
C LEU A 128 -10.57 -22.31 14.43
N GLN A 129 -10.46 -22.93 13.25
CA GLN A 129 -11.54 -23.72 12.65
C GLN A 129 -11.92 -24.93 13.50
N ARG A 130 -10.94 -25.60 14.13
CA ARG A 130 -11.23 -26.69 15.06
C ARG A 130 -12.03 -26.19 16.27
N TYR A 131 -11.63 -25.07 16.87
CA TYR A 131 -12.40 -24.48 17.97
C TYR A 131 -13.79 -24.01 17.53
N GLN A 132 -13.90 -23.40 16.36
CA GLN A 132 -15.18 -23.04 15.75
C GLN A 132 -16.08 -24.26 15.61
N PHE A 133 -15.57 -25.38 15.09
CA PHE A 133 -16.35 -26.60 14.88
C PHE A 133 -16.93 -27.14 16.20
N GLU A 134 -16.08 -27.31 17.22
CA GLU A 134 -16.52 -27.80 18.53
C GLU A 134 -17.50 -26.82 19.21
N PHE A 135 -17.20 -25.52 19.15
CA PHE A 135 -18.05 -24.50 19.76
C PHE A 135 -19.43 -24.41 19.10
N ASN A 136 -19.48 -24.51 17.77
CA ASN A 136 -20.72 -24.42 17.01
C ASN A 136 -21.68 -25.58 17.25
N GLN A 137 -21.20 -26.74 17.72
CA GLN A 137 -22.10 -27.84 18.13
C GLN A 137 -23.02 -27.40 19.27
N VAL A 138 -22.54 -26.52 20.15
CA VAL A 138 -23.29 -26.00 21.31
C VAL A 138 -23.97 -24.67 20.99
N ALA A 139 -23.32 -23.82 20.19
CA ALA A 139 -23.81 -22.48 19.86
C ALA A 139 -24.73 -22.43 18.61
N ALA A 140 -25.08 -23.58 18.02
CA ALA A 140 -25.94 -23.65 16.84
C ALA A 140 -27.26 -22.91 17.05
N GLY A 141 -27.62 -22.03 16.11
CA GLY A 141 -28.85 -21.24 16.17
C GLY A 141 -28.81 -20.03 17.11
N THR A 142 -27.68 -19.76 17.77
CA THR A 142 -27.48 -18.55 18.60
C THR A 142 -26.68 -17.48 17.86
N GLU A 143 -26.65 -16.27 18.40
CA GLU A 143 -25.83 -15.17 17.86
C GLU A 143 -24.33 -15.39 18.01
N LEU A 144 -23.94 -16.36 18.84
CA LEU A 144 -22.55 -16.76 19.05
C LEU A 144 -22.05 -17.73 17.98
N HIS A 145 -22.91 -18.17 17.05
CA HIS A 145 -22.48 -19.02 15.96
C HIS A 145 -21.33 -18.37 15.17
N VAL A 146 -20.23 -19.08 15.04
CA VAL A 146 -19.00 -18.59 14.40
C VAL A 146 -18.88 -19.16 12.99
N SER A 147 -18.58 -18.31 12.02
CA SER A 147 -18.24 -18.68 10.65
C SER A 147 -16.79 -18.32 10.35
N GLY A 148 -16.11 -19.11 9.53
CA GLY A 148 -14.72 -18.90 9.15
C GLY A 148 -14.60 -18.74 7.64
N THR A 149 -13.72 -17.86 7.17
CA THR A 149 -13.40 -17.71 5.75
C THR A 149 -11.92 -17.40 5.60
N ILE A 150 -11.24 -18.18 4.74
CA ILE A 150 -9.89 -17.88 4.28
C ILE A 150 -10.00 -17.10 2.97
N SER A 151 -9.35 -15.93 2.91
CA SER A 151 -9.44 -15.03 1.74
C SER A 151 -8.19 -15.07 0.86
N GLY A 152 -7.10 -15.67 1.35
CA GLY A 152 -5.83 -15.76 0.60
C GLY A 152 -5.17 -14.39 0.43
N ASP A 153 -4.48 -14.20 -0.70
CA ASP A 153 -3.84 -12.94 -1.07
C ASP A 153 -4.87 -11.88 -1.48
N VAL A 154 -4.88 -10.77 -0.75
CA VAL A 154 -5.71 -9.59 -1.01
C VAL A 154 -4.80 -8.40 -1.30
N THR A 155 -4.79 -7.93 -2.55
CA THR A 155 -4.05 -6.73 -2.94
C THR A 155 -4.92 -5.50 -2.78
N GLU A 156 -4.46 -4.56 -1.95
CA GLU A 156 -5.17 -3.33 -1.65
C GLU A 156 -4.42 -2.10 -2.14
N VAL A 157 -5.17 -1.11 -2.66
CA VAL A 157 -4.63 0.18 -3.08
C VAL A 157 -4.53 1.10 -1.87
N THR A 158 -3.31 1.28 -1.36
CA THR A 158 -3.04 2.13 -0.19
C THR A 158 -3.01 3.61 -0.54
N ARG A 159 -2.52 3.95 -1.73
CA ARG A 159 -2.46 5.33 -2.24
C ARG A 159 -2.95 5.39 -3.68
N ALA A 160 -3.86 6.32 -3.95
CA ALA A 160 -4.35 6.61 -5.30
C ALA A 160 -3.95 8.03 -5.71
N ASN A 161 -3.57 8.21 -6.97
CA ASN A 161 -3.27 9.52 -7.54
C ASN A 161 -4.55 10.36 -7.74
N LYS A 162 -4.42 11.66 -8.05
CA LYS A 162 -5.54 12.56 -8.40
C LYS A 162 -6.38 12.03 -9.57
N LEU A 163 -5.79 11.22 -10.43
CA LEU A 163 -6.43 10.54 -11.57
C LEU A 163 -7.11 9.20 -11.20
N ARG A 164 -7.16 8.84 -9.90
CA ARG A 164 -7.66 7.55 -9.38
C ARG A 164 -6.86 6.32 -9.81
N GLU A 165 -5.65 6.52 -10.30
CA GLU A 165 -4.71 5.43 -10.58
C GLU A 165 -4.05 4.95 -9.29
N ALA A 166 -3.84 3.63 -9.17
CA ALA A 166 -3.18 3.03 -8.02
C ALA A 166 -1.69 3.39 -8.02
N GLN A 167 -1.26 4.19 -7.05
CA GLN A 167 0.13 4.61 -6.92
C GLN A 167 0.93 3.66 -6.01
N GLU A 168 0.29 3.10 -4.99
CA GLU A 168 0.92 2.16 -4.06
C GLU A 168 -0.07 1.06 -3.70
N THR A 169 0.28 -0.18 -4.03
CA THR A 169 -0.48 -1.37 -3.67
C THR A 169 0.27 -2.18 -2.61
N LYS A 170 -0.47 -2.77 -1.67
CA LYS A 170 0.07 -3.72 -0.70
C LYS A 170 -0.75 -4.99 -0.73
N THR A 171 -0.06 -6.12 -0.75
CA THR A 171 -0.70 -7.44 -0.73
C THR A 171 -0.64 -7.99 0.69
N TYR A 172 -1.80 -8.39 1.19
CA TYR A 172 -1.98 -8.96 2.52
C TYR A 172 -2.52 -10.36 2.40
N PHE A 173 -2.01 -11.29 3.21
CA PHE A 173 -2.66 -12.58 3.35
C PHE A 173 -3.72 -12.50 4.45
N ARG A 174 -4.98 -12.85 4.14
CA ARG A 174 -6.10 -12.63 5.06
C ARG A 174 -6.90 -13.89 5.35
N ALA A 175 -7.24 -14.04 6.63
CA ALA A 175 -8.22 -15.00 7.11
C ALA A 175 -9.14 -14.34 8.13
N ARG A 176 -10.33 -14.89 8.31
CA ARG A 176 -11.37 -14.29 9.12
C ARG A 176 -12.18 -15.34 9.86
N LEU A 177 -12.49 -15.06 11.12
CA LEU A 177 -13.58 -15.72 11.85
C LEU A 177 -14.59 -14.66 12.28
N SER A 178 -15.88 -14.90 12.09
CA SER A 178 -16.93 -13.91 12.41
C SER A 178 -18.10 -14.55 13.11
N THR A 179 -18.60 -13.87 14.13
CA THR A 179 -19.95 -14.07 14.67
C THR A 179 -20.93 -13.16 13.93
N ARG A 180 -22.16 -13.05 14.44
CA ARG A 180 -23.16 -12.11 13.90
C ARG A 180 -22.71 -10.64 14.00
N THR A 181 -22.01 -10.27 15.08
CA THR A 181 -21.71 -8.85 15.40
C THR A 181 -20.23 -8.51 15.27
N HIS A 182 -19.32 -9.45 15.55
CA HIS A 182 -17.88 -9.20 15.58
C HIS A 182 -17.12 -10.15 14.65
N SER A 183 -15.95 -9.68 14.21
CA SER A 183 -15.05 -10.41 13.34
C SER A 183 -13.63 -10.32 13.86
N LEU A 184 -13.00 -11.48 14.01
CA LEU A 184 -11.57 -11.64 14.20
C LEU A 184 -10.92 -11.74 12.83
N VAL A 185 -10.11 -10.74 12.48
CA VAL A 185 -9.37 -10.68 11.22
C VAL A 185 -7.90 -10.97 11.49
N LEU A 186 -7.36 -11.93 10.74
CA LEU A 186 -5.94 -12.25 10.70
C LEU A 186 -5.36 -11.59 9.45
N ARG A 187 -4.33 -10.76 9.63
CA ARG A 187 -3.66 -10.05 8.55
C ARG A 187 -2.17 -10.32 8.58
N GLY A 188 -1.68 -11.02 7.56
CA GLY A 188 -0.26 -11.19 7.30
C GLY A 188 0.29 -10.06 6.45
N LYS A 189 1.35 -9.42 6.92
CA LYS A 189 2.06 -8.36 6.19
C LYS A 189 3.55 -8.40 6.52
N ASP A 190 4.39 -8.38 5.48
CA ASP A 190 5.85 -8.35 5.61
C ASP A 190 6.37 -9.50 6.49
N ASP A 191 6.87 -9.18 7.69
CA ASP A 191 7.38 -10.10 8.70
C ASP A 191 6.45 -10.25 9.92
N ALA A 192 5.20 -9.79 9.83
CA ALA A 192 4.27 -9.79 10.96
C ALA A 192 2.87 -10.30 10.61
N ILE A 193 2.21 -10.88 11.61
CA ILE A 193 0.79 -11.21 11.58
C ILE A 193 0.11 -10.38 12.66
N GLU A 194 -0.89 -9.62 12.26
CA GLU A 194 -1.67 -8.74 13.11
C GLU A 194 -3.09 -9.32 13.24
N PHE A 195 -3.60 -9.32 14.47
CA PHE A 195 -4.95 -9.78 14.79
C PHE A 195 -5.82 -8.58 15.12
N TYR A 196 -6.93 -8.42 14.44
CA TYR A 196 -7.88 -7.34 14.67
C TYR A 196 -9.23 -7.89 15.11
N LEU A 197 -9.85 -7.25 16.09
CA LEU A 197 -11.21 -7.54 16.50
C LEU A 197 -12.08 -6.34 16.16
N LEU A 198 -12.98 -6.54 15.20
CA LEU A 198 -13.72 -5.46 14.56
C LEU A 198 -15.21 -5.80 14.48
N PRO A 199 -16.12 -4.83 14.59
CA PRO A 199 -17.51 -5.04 14.25
C PRO A 199 -17.69 -5.47 12.78
N VAL A 200 -18.57 -6.43 12.50
CA VAL A 200 -18.78 -6.99 11.14
C VAL A 200 -19.16 -5.93 10.11
N ASN A 201 -19.89 -4.89 10.52
CA ASN A 201 -20.23 -3.75 9.66
C ASN A 201 -19.01 -2.90 9.23
N LYS A 202 -17.90 -2.93 9.97
CA LYS A 202 -16.65 -2.22 9.65
C LYS A 202 -15.65 -3.07 8.87
N VAL A 203 -15.84 -4.38 8.90
CA VAL A 203 -14.96 -5.40 8.31
C VAL A 203 -15.10 -5.47 6.79
N MET A 204 -16.21 -4.97 6.25
CA MET A 204 -16.44 -4.83 4.80
C MET A 204 -15.60 -3.70 4.16
N ALA A 205 -15.00 -2.80 4.97
CA ALA A 205 -14.41 -1.55 4.49
C ALA A 205 -12.90 -1.61 4.10
N LEU A 206 -12.33 -2.80 3.86
CA LEU A 206 -10.91 -3.02 3.52
C LEU A 206 -9.91 -2.52 4.60
N SER A 207 -8.61 -2.73 4.35
CA SER A 207 -7.44 -1.99 4.88
C SER A 207 -7.63 -0.86 5.87
N LYS A 208 -8.30 0.19 5.39
CA LYS A 208 -8.29 1.50 6.03
C LYS A 208 -8.98 1.48 7.39
N SER A 209 -10.09 0.76 7.51
CA SER A 209 -10.78 0.67 8.80
C SER A 209 -9.98 -0.13 9.83
N GLU A 210 -9.10 -1.05 9.41
CA GLU A 210 -8.27 -1.84 10.33
C GLU A 210 -7.17 -1.00 10.96
N VAL A 211 -6.66 0.01 10.24
CA VAL A 211 -5.61 0.92 10.73
C VAL A 211 -6.10 1.76 11.91
N ASP A 212 -7.40 2.06 11.94
CA ASP A 212 -8.02 2.83 13.02
C ASP A 212 -8.15 2.03 14.33
N TYR A 213 -8.00 0.70 14.28
CA TYR A 213 -8.14 -0.17 15.44
C TYR A 213 -6.78 -0.67 15.91
N LYS A 214 -6.62 -0.70 17.22
CA LYS A 214 -5.44 -1.30 17.83
C LYS A 214 -5.48 -2.82 17.59
N PRO A 215 -4.40 -3.43 17.06
CA PRO A 215 -4.34 -4.89 16.95
C PRO A 215 -4.45 -5.51 18.35
N LEU A 216 -5.23 -6.58 18.45
CA LEU A 216 -5.41 -7.37 19.67
C LEU A 216 -4.08 -8.04 20.05
N ALA A 217 -3.38 -8.55 19.05
CA ALA A 217 -2.06 -9.15 19.17
C ALA A 217 -1.26 -8.96 17.89
N ARG A 218 0.07 -9.08 18.01
CA ARG A 218 0.99 -9.08 16.88
C ARG A 218 2.04 -10.17 17.06
N ILE A 219 2.14 -11.05 16.07
CA ILE A 219 3.24 -12.01 15.93
C ILE A 219 4.26 -11.43 14.98
N GLN A 220 5.54 -11.54 15.33
CA GLN A 220 6.64 -11.30 14.41
C GLN A 220 7.26 -12.63 14.00
N VAL A 221 7.42 -12.82 12.70
CA VAL A 221 8.02 -13.99 12.07
C VAL A 221 9.44 -13.67 11.68
N LYS A 222 10.37 -14.54 12.05
CA LYS A 222 11.75 -14.47 11.62
C LYS A 222 12.11 -15.77 10.93
N ILE A 223 12.54 -15.67 9.68
CA ILE A 223 12.97 -16.83 8.90
C ILE A 223 14.49 -16.87 8.91
N SER A 224 15.03 -18.01 9.29
CA SER A 224 16.46 -18.31 9.33
C SER A 224 16.74 -19.59 8.54
N GLU A 225 17.99 -19.92 8.31
CA GLU A 225 18.39 -21.18 7.67
C GLU A 225 17.93 -22.42 8.46
N LEU A 226 17.80 -22.30 9.78
CA LEU A 226 17.31 -23.35 10.67
C LEU A 226 15.79 -23.54 10.63
N GLY A 227 15.08 -22.65 9.92
CA GLY A 227 13.64 -22.68 9.77
C GLY A 227 12.94 -21.39 10.18
N MET A 228 11.63 -21.47 10.31
CA MET A 228 10.74 -20.37 10.67
C MET A 228 10.50 -20.36 12.18
N MET A 229 10.84 -19.24 12.82
CA MET A 229 10.54 -18.96 14.22
C MET A 229 9.59 -17.78 14.31
N TRP A 230 8.67 -17.82 15.28
CA TRP A 230 7.74 -16.74 15.53
C TRP A 230 7.81 -16.34 17.00
N ARG A 231 7.51 -15.06 17.28
CA ARG A 231 7.45 -14.52 18.64
C ARG A 231 6.34 -13.49 18.73
N MET A 232 5.74 -13.36 19.91
CA MET A 232 4.81 -12.26 20.18
C MET A 232 5.61 -10.95 20.28
N SER A 233 5.22 -9.93 19.51
CA SER A 233 5.79 -8.57 19.61
C SER A 233 5.24 -7.88 20.85
N ASP A 234 3.93 -8.00 21.05
CA ASP A 234 3.18 -7.22 22.03
C ASP A 234 2.42 -8.21 22.92
N ALA A 235 3.13 -8.81 23.87
CA ALA A 235 2.61 -9.88 24.72
C ALA A 235 1.75 -9.32 25.86
N ASN A 236 0.43 -9.29 25.70
CA ASN A 236 -0.51 -9.20 26.82
C ASN A 236 -1.81 -9.97 26.48
N PRO A 237 -1.96 -11.23 26.90
CA PRO A 237 -1.08 -12.02 27.78
C PRO A 237 0.19 -12.55 27.08
N SER A 238 1.18 -12.98 27.88
CA SER A 238 2.30 -13.78 27.37
C SER A 238 1.78 -15.15 26.95
N VAL A 239 2.06 -15.53 25.71
CA VAL A 239 1.61 -16.78 25.13
C VAL A 239 2.82 -17.51 24.57
N ASP A 240 3.00 -18.75 25.02
CA ASP A 240 4.17 -19.55 24.68
C ASP A 240 3.88 -20.52 23.51
N SER A 241 2.61 -20.87 23.32
CA SER A 241 2.16 -21.79 22.27
C SER A 241 1.13 -21.17 21.32
N LEU A 242 1.13 -21.66 20.08
CA LEU A 242 0.18 -21.17 19.08
C LEU A 242 -1.27 -21.59 19.42
N ASP A 243 -1.44 -22.72 20.11
CA ASP A 243 -2.74 -23.21 20.59
C ASP A 243 -3.33 -22.28 21.65
N GLU A 244 -2.54 -21.89 22.66
CA GLU A 244 -2.95 -20.90 23.67
C GLU A 244 -3.34 -19.57 23.04
N LEU A 245 -2.60 -19.13 22.02
CA LEU A 245 -2.92 -17.90 21.29
C LEU A 245 -4.28 -18.04 20.60
N CYS A 246 -4.48 -19.12 19.85
CA CYS A 246 -5.73 -19.36 19.14
C CYS A 246 -6.91 -19.46 20.12
N MET A 247 -6.73 -20.14 21.26
CA MET A 247 -7.75 -20.25 22.30
C MET A 247 -8.09 -18.88 22.90
N TRP A 248 -7.08 -18.05 23.16
CA TRP A 248 -7.27 -16.69 23.68
C TRP A 248 -7.95 -15.78 22.66
N LEU A 249 -7.53 -15.81 21.39
CA LEU A 249 -8.15 -15.06 20.29
C LEU A 249 -9.62 -15.45 20.11
N PHE A 250 -9.90 -16.75 20.10
CA PHE A 250 -11.27 -17.28 19.99
C PHE A 250 -12.12 -16.85 21.18
N SER A 251 -11.60 -16.97 22.40
CA SER A 251 -12.28 -16.52 23.62
C SER A 251 -12.59 -15.01 23.57
N SER A 252 -11.65 -14.21 23.09
CA SER A 252 -11.82 -12.76 22.94
C SER A 252 -12.93 -12.41 21.94
N LEU A 253 -13.02 -13.12 20.82
CA LEU A 253 -14.11 -12.98 19.85
C LEU A 253 -15.48 -13.26 20.47
N ILE A 254 -15.60 -14.36 21.22
CA ILE A 254 -16.85 -14.74 21.88
C ILE A 254 -17.23 -13.73 22.98
N GLN A 255 -16.26 -13.28 23.78
CA GLN A 255 -16.50 -12.28 24.84
C GLN A 255 -16.97 -10.94 24.27
N ALA A 256 -16.36 -10.46 23.19
CA ALA A 256 -16.80 -9.24 22.53
C ALA A 256 -18.22 -9.38 21.96
N THR A 257 -18.53 -10.53 21.35
CA THR A 257 -19.89 -10.82 20.84
C THR A 257 -20.92 -10.84 21.97
N LYS A 258 -20.63 -11.49 23.10
CA LYS A 258 -21.50 -11.52 24.27
C LYS A 258 -21.74 -10.12 24.84
N SER A 259 -20.68 -9.32 24.94
CA SER A 259 -20.76 -7.95 25.46
C SER A 259 -21.62 -7.05 24.58
N ALA A 260 -21.55 -7.24 23.27
CA ALA A 260 -22.38 -6.52 22.31
C ALA A 260 -23.87 -6.90 22.42
N ALA A 261 -24.18 -8.19 22.54
CA ALA A 261 -25.56 -8.65 22.70
C ALA A 261 -26.24 -8.04 23.95
N VAL A 262 -25.51 -7.94 25.06
CA VAL A 262 -26.02 -7.31 26.30
C VAL A 262 -26.29 -5.81 26.11
N GLN A 263 -25.47 -5.11 25.32
CA GLN A 263 -25.68 -3.70 25.02
C GLN A 263 -26.92 -3.49 24.13
N ASP A 264 -27.12 -4.34 23.13
CA ASP A 264 -28.26 -4.26 22.23
C ASP A 264 -29.59 -4.44 22.99
N ASP A 265 -29.67 -5.41 23.92
CA ASP A 265 -30.85 -5.64 24.77
C ASP A 265 -31.20 -4.43 25.65
N SER A 266 -30.18 -3.73 26.16
CA SER A 266 -30.37 -2.53 26.98
C SER A 266 -30.88 -1.33 26.18
N SER A 267 -30.56 -1.26 24.88
CA SER A 267 -31.01 -0.18 24.00
C SER A 267 -32.45 -0.34 23.52
N ALA A 268 -32.98 -1.57 23.51
CA ALA A 268 -34.34 -1.85 23.05
C ALA A 268 -35.44 -1.60 24.10
N THR A 269 -35.06 -1.39 25.36
CA THR A 269 -35.99 -1.24 26.50
C THR A 269 -36.13 0.19 27.03
N GLY A 270 -35.41 1.16 26.48
CA GLY A 270 -35.48 2.59 26.81
C GLY A 270 -36.13 3.42 25.70
#